data_AF-A0A1V0GVU3-F1
#
_entry.id   AF-A0A1V0GVU3-F1
#
_cell.length_a   1.000
_cell.length_b   1.000
_cell.length_c   1.000
_cell.angle_alpha   90.00
_cell.angle_beta   90.00
_cell.angle_gamma   90.00
#
_symmetry.space_group_name_H-M   'P 1'
#
loop_
_entity.id
_entity.type
_entity.pdbx_description
1 polymer ?
#
loop_
_entity_poly.entity_id
_entity_poly.type
_entity_poly.pdbx_seq_one_letter_code
_entity_poly.pdbx_strand_id
1 'polypeptide(L)'
;MNILLPVFSFFSVMDREGRGIEYHMTKVLALFAMVLYLPGDTLNLRTYSQLAYYGLSEMALAGLVLAIALVRGLALYINGYHFRTPAMRAATSLVSCLLFGALSYNAWIEYFTGSLQAPPATLAVYPAFVLAELRAASRLRWERIYAAH
;
A
#
# COMPACT_ATOMS: atom_id res chain seq x y z
N MET A 1 -27.21 7.03 19.82
CA MET A 1 -26.04 7.60 19.11
C MET A 1 -25.92 6.86 17.78
N ASN A 2 -26.15 7.55 16.65
CA ASN A 2 -26.35 6.90 15.35
C ASN A 2 -24.98 6.57 14.72
N ILE A 3 -24.54 5.31 14.81
CA ILE A 3 -23.23 4.83 14.32
C ILE A 3 -23.02 5.11 12.83
N LEU A 4 -24.11 5.33 12.08
CA LEU A 4 -24.07 5.66 10.65
C LEU A 4 -23.47 7.05 10.36
N LEU A 5 -23.69 8.04 11.23
CA LEU A 5 -23.16 9.41 11.03
C LEU A 5 -21.62 9.48 10.93
N PRO A 6 -20.84 8.88 11.85
CA PRO A 6 -19.38 8.89 11.74
C PRO A 6 -18.88 8.08 10.53
N VAL A 7 -19.59 7.02 10.14
CA VAL A 7 -19.23 6.21 8.95
C VAL A 7 -19.41 7.02 7.67
N PHE A 8 -20.55 7.69 7.49
CA PHE A 8 -20.77 8.55 6.31
C PHE A 8 -19.85 9.77 6.29
N SER A 9 -19.54 10.36 7.45
CA SER A 9 -18.54 11.42 7.57
C SER A 9 -17.14 10.93 7.15
N PHE A 10 -16.76 9.71 7.51
CA PHE A 10 -15.48 9.12 7.11
C PHE A 10 -15.40 8.88 5.59
N PHE A 11 -16.45 8.33 4.97
CA PHE A 11 -16.50 8.15 3.51
C PHE A 11 -16.44 9.49 2.77
N SER A 12 -17.13 10.51 3.28
CA SER A 12 -17.04 11.89 2.77
C SER A 12 -15.62 12.43 2.84
N VAL A 13 -14.91 12.27 3.97
CA VAL A 13 -13.51 12.71 4.14
C VAL A 13 -12.55 11.95 3.23
N MET A 14 -12.81 10.66 3.00
CA MET A 14 -11.99 9.81 2.13
C MET A 14 -12.10 10.22 0.65
N ASP A 15 -13.28 10.62 0.19
CA ASP A 15 -13.49 11.05 -1.19
C ASP A 15 -13.20 12.55 -1.41
N ARG A 16 -13.17 13.34 -0.33
CA ARG A 16 -12.79 14.75 -0.36
C ARG A 16 -11.39 14.92 -0.96
N GLU A 17 -11.26 15.84 -1.90
CA GLU A 17 -10.02 16.08 -2.65
C GLU A 17 -9.53 14.84 -3.43
N GLY A 18 -10.35 13.82 -3.75
CA GLY A 18 -9.89 12.66 -4.53
C GLY A 18 -8.80 11.83 -3.86
N ARG A 19 -8.77 11.81 -2.52
CA ARG A 19 -7.80 11.04 -1.70
C ARG A 19 -8.20 9.58 -1.48
N GLY A 20 -9.30 9.14 -2.08
CA GLY A 20 -9.87 7.81 -1.87
C GLY A 20 -8.90 6.68 -2.16
N ILE A 21 -8.05 6.85 -3.19
CA ILE A 21 -7.06 5.83 -3.56
C ILE A 21 -5.95 5.68 -2.50
N GLU A 22 -5.57 6.77 -1.82
CA GLU A 22 -4.54 6.73 -0.78
C GLU A 22 -5.05 6.03 0.48
N TYR A 23 -6.30 6.31 0.86
CA TYR A 23 -6.98 5.58 1.93
C TYR A 23 -7.16 4.10 1.58
N HIS A 24 -7.51 3.79 0.33
CA HIS A 24 -7.62 2.41 -0.13
C HIS A 24 -6.28 1.68 -0.03
N MET A 25 -5.20 2.25 -0.56
CA MET A 25 -3.87 1.65 -0.47
C MET A 25 -3.37 1.50 0.97
N THR A 26 -3.70 2.45 1.86
CA THR A 26 -3.40 2.32 3.28
C THR A 26 -4.11 1.12 3.91
N LYS A 27 -5.38 0.87 3.56
CA LYS A 27 -6.13 -0.31 4.01
C LYS A 27 -5.53 -1.59 3.44
N VAL A 28 -5.16 -1.60 2.16
CA VAL A 28 -4.50 -2.75 1.52
C VAL A 28 -3.20 -3.10 2.25
N LEU A 29 -2.36 -2.11 2.56
CA LEU A 29 -1.11 -2.33 3.32
C LEU A 29 -1.39 -2.87 4.73
N ALA A 30 -2.36 -2.28 5.45
CA ALA A 30 -2.72 -2.73 6.78
C ALA A 30 -3.24 -4.18 6.78
N LEU A 31 -4.13 -4.51 5.84
CA LEU A 31 -4.64 -5.87 5.68
C LEU A 31 -3.55 -6.85 5.26
N PHE A 32 -2.68 -6.46 4.31
CA PHE A 32 -1.55 -7.29 3.90
C PHE A 32 -0.63 -7.61 5.08
N ALA A 33 -0.30 -6.61 5.91
CA ALA A 33 0.47 -6.83 7.13
C ALA A 33 -0.25 -7.74 8.13
N MET A 34 -1.57 -7.58 8.32
CA MET A 34 -2.35 -8.46 9.19
C MET A 34 -2.33 -9.90 8.68
N VAL A 35 -2.45 -10.13 7.37
CA VAL A 35 -2.35 -11.48 6.78
C VAL A 35 -0.98 -12.09 7.07
N LEU A 36 0.11 -11.34 6.91
CA LEU A 36 1.47 -11.85 7.22
C LEU A 36 1.71 -12.11 8.72
N TYR A 37 0.90 -11.53 9.61
CA TYR A 37 0.94 -11.86 11.04
C TYR A 37 0.16 -13.11 11.41
N LEU A 38 -0.75 -13.57 10.53
CA LEU A 38 -1.47 -14.81 10.78
C LEU A 38 -0.50 -16.00 10.70
N PRO A 39 -0.72 -17.05 11.50
CA PRO A 39 0.08 -18.27 11.40
C PRO A 39 -0.10 -18.85 9.99
N GLY A 40 0.98 -18.87 9.24
CA GLY A 40 1.00 -19.24 7.84
C GLY A 40 2.43 -19.35 7.34
N ASP A 41 2.56 -19.70 6.07
CA ASP A 41 3.84 -19.83 5.39
C ASP A 41 3.74 -19.11 4.04
N THR A 42 3.38 -17.84 4.11
CA THR A 42 3.06 -17.04 2.92
C THR A 42 4.30 -16.89 2.06
N LEU A 43 5.47 -16.71 2.70
CA LEU A 43 6.73 -16.53 1.98
C LEU A 43 7.22 -17.78 1.23
N ASN A 44 6.77 -18.98 1.59
CA ASN A 44 7.06 -20.20 0.82
C ASN A 44 6.19 -20.38 -0.42
N LEU A 45 5.14 -19.57 -0.61
CA LEU A 45 4.42 -19.57 -1.88
C LEU A 45 5.33 -18.99 -2.97
N ARG A 46 5.29 -19.57 -4.18
CA ARG A 46 6.14 -19.19 -5.32
C ARG A 46 6.08 -17.69 -5.62
N THR A 47 4.92 -17.06 -5.48
CA THR A 47 4.74 -15.61 -5.69
C THR A 47 5.55 -14.74 -4.72
N TYR A 48 5.90 -15.26 -3.54
CA TYR A 48 6.59 -14.51 -2.48
C TYR A 48 7.98 -15.08 -2.15
N SER A 49 8.38 -16.20 -2.76
CA SER A 49 9.64 -16.93 -2.49
C SER A 49 10.90 -16.06 -2.59
N GLN A 50 10.92 -15.08 -3.49
CA GLN A 50 12.03 -14.15 -3.62
C GLN A 50 12.23 -13.30 -2.37
N LEU A 51 11.16 -12.96 -1.63
CA LEU A 51 11.28 -12.22 -0.37
C LEU A 51 11.96 -13.05 0.72
N ALA A 52 11.67 -14.36 0.76
CA ALA A 52 12.38 -15.29 1.64
C ALA A 52 13.85 -15.44 1.25
N TYR A 53 14.17 -15.45 -0.06
CA TYR A 53 15.54 -15.53 -0.55
C TYR A 53 16.43 -14.38 -0.03
N TYR A 54 15.88 -13.18 0.12
CA TYR A 54 16.59 -12.03 0.71
C TYR A 54 16.71 -12.09 2.25
N GLY A 55 16.30 -13.18 2.89
CA GLY A 55 16.40 -13.37 4.34
C GLY A 55 15.40 -12.56 5.16
N LEU A 56 14.36 -11.99 4.53
CA LEU A 56 13.30 -11.29 5.25
C LEU A 56 12.38 -12.30 5.92
N SER A 57 12.32 -12.27 7.24
CA SER A 57 11.32 -13.05 7.97
C SER A 57 9.92 -12.46 7.75
N GLU A 58 8.91 -13.33 7.74
CA GLU A 58 7.52 -12.93 7.53
C GLU A 58 7.07 -11.91 8.59
N MET A 59 7.46 -12.12 9.85
CA MET A 59 7.21 -11.18 10.94
C MET A 59 7.89 -9.82 10.74
N ALA A 60 9.14 -9.79 10.25
CA ALA A 60 9.83 -8.52 10.01
C ALA A 60 9.17 -7.74 8.87
N LEU A 61 8.78 -8.44 7.79
CA LEU A 61 8.04 -7.83 6.69
C LEU A 61 6.68 -7.32 7.16
N ALA A 62 5.93 -8.12 7.92
CA ALA A 62 4.64 -7.72 8.50
C ALA A 62 4.78 -6.45 9.36
N GLY A 63 5.80 -6.39 10.22
CA GLY A 63 6.10 -5.23 11.05
C GLY A 63 6.41 -3.97 10.25
N LEU A 64 7.26 -4.09 9.22
CA LEU A 64 7.61 -2.97 8.34
C LEU A 64 6.40 -2.46 7.56
N VAL A 65 5.60 -3.35 6.96
CA VAL A 65 4.41 -2.96 6.21
C VAL A 65 3.36 -2.33 7.13
N LEU A 66 3.16 -2.88 8.33
CA LEU A 66 2.24 -2.32 9.31
C LEU A 66 2.67 -0.92 9.75
N ALA A 67 3.96 -0.72 10.02
CA ALA A 67 4.50 0.58 10.39
C ALA A 67 4.26 1.62 9.27
N ILE A 68 4.47 1.25 8.01
CA ILE A 68 4.17 2.12 6.85
C ILE A 68 2.67 2.46 6.80
N ALA A 69 1.81 1.46 6.96
CA ALA A 69 0.36 1.65 6.94
C ALA A 69 -0.11 2.58 8.08
N LEU A 70 0.45 2.42 9.28
CA LEU A 70 0.14 3.28 10.43
C LEU A 70 0.63 4.71 10.24
N VAL A 71 1.89 4.89 9.82
CA VAL A 71 2.46 6.22 9.57
C VAL A 71 1.66 6.95 8.48
N ARG A 72 1.33 6.26 7.38
CA ARG A 72 0.52 6.86 6.31
C ARG A 72 -0.92 7.13 6.77
N GLY A 73 -1.53 6.19 7.49
CA GLY A 73 -2.87 6.35 8.04
C GLY A 73 -2.98 7.53 9.01
N LEU A 74 -2.02 7.68 9.91
CA LEU A 74 -1.91 8.83 10.81
C LEU A 74 -1.70 10.13 10.03
N ALA A 75 -0.81 10.12 9.02
CA ALA A 75 -0.60 11.28 8.16
C ALA A 75 -1.86 11.67 7.38
N LEU A 76 -2.65 10.71 6.89
CA LEU A 76 -3.93 10.95 6.23
C LEU A 76 -4.99 11.47 7.19
N TYR A 77 -5.07 10.90 8.39
CA TYR A 77 -6.00 11.33 9.43
C TYR A 77 -5.73 12.77 9.89
N ILE A 78 -4.46 13.09 10.19
CA ILE A 78 -4.02 14.44 10.56
C ILE A 78 -4.24 15.41 9.39
N ASN A 79 -3.92 14.99 8.15
CA ASN A 79 -4.10 15.83 6.96
C ASN A 79 -5.54 15.90 6.44
N GLY A 80 -6.48 15.15 7.01
CA GLY A 80 -7.91 15.28 6.72
C GLY A 80 -8.45 16.65 7.12
N TYR A 81 -7.74 17.36 8.00
CA TYR A 81 -8.10 18.70 8.48
C TYR A 81 -7.14 19.81 7.99
N HIS A 82 -5.84 19.57 7.77
CA HIS A 82 -4.84 20.60 7.37
C HIS A 82 -3.69 20.02 6.51
N PHE A 83 -3.14 20.77 5.54
CA PHE A 83 -2.07 20.33 4.61
C PHE A 83 -0.66 20.32 5.22
N ARG A 84 -0.39 19.52 6.27
CA ARG A 84 0.90 19.59 7.00
C ARG A 84 1.93 18.52 6.65
N THR A 85 1.55 17.34 6.17
CA THR A 85 2.53 16.23 5.97
C THR A 85 2.53 15.57 4.57
N PRO A 86 2.63 16.33 3.46
CA PRO A 86 2.70 15.75 2.11
C PRO A 86 3.98 14.93 1.87
N ALA A 87 5.09 15.29 2.51
CA ALA A 87 6.37 14.60 2.41
C ALA A 87 6.30 13.13 2.86
N MET A 88 5.71 12.91 4.04
CA MET A 88 5.60 11.60 4.66
C MET A 88 4.67 10.68 3.87
N ARG A 89 3.57 11.24 3.32
CA ARG A 89 2.67 10.50 2.43
C ARG A 89 3.38 10.08 1.15
N ALA A 90 4.15 10.97 0.52
CA ALA A 90 4.90 10.65 -0.69
C ALA A 90 5.97 9.58 -0.44
N ALA A 91 6.73 9.72 0.66
CA ALA A 91 7.77 8.76 1.03
C ALA A 91 7.18 7.37 1.29
N THR A 92 6.11 7.29 2.09
CA THR A 92 5.44 6.01 2.34
C THR A 92 4.87 5.42 1.05
N SER A 93 4.32 6.22 0.13
CA SER A 93 3.86 5.76 -1.20
C SER A 93 4.96 5.22 -2.08
N LEU A 94 6.14 5.85 -2.10
CA LEU A 94 7.28 5.32 -2.83
C LEU A 94 7.77 3.99 -2.27
N VAL A 95 7.82 3.83 -0.95
CA VAL A 95 8.21 2.55 -0.32
C VAL A 95 7.20 1.45 -0.66
N SER A 96 5.90 1.73 -0.59
CA SER A 96 4.87 0.76 -0.99
C SER A 96 4.88 0.45 -2.49
N CYS A 97 5.20 1.44 -3.32
CA CYS A 97 5.42 1.23 -4.75
C CYS A 97 6.56 0.24 -5.01
N LEU A 98 7.67 0.35 -4.28
CA LEU A 98 8.79 -0.60 -4.39
C LEU A 98 8.39 -1.99 -3.91
N LEU A 99 7.66 -2.09 -2.79
CA LEU A 99 7.14 -3.35 -2.28
C LEU A 99 6.24 -4.06 -3.29
N PHE A 100 5.19 -3.40 -3.77
CA PHE A 100 4.28 -4.00 -4.76
C PHE A 100 4.95 -4.19 -6.12
N GLY A 101 5.96 -3.37 -6.45
CA GLY A 101 6.79 -3.55 -7.65
C GLY A 101 7.60 -4.85 -7.59
N ALA A 102 8.26 -5.11 -6.47
CA ALA A 102 8.99 -6.36 -6.24
C ALA A 102 8.06 -7.59 -6.27
N LEU A 103 6.90 -7.50 -5.60
CA LEU A 103 5.87 -8.54 -5.61
C LEU A 103 5.31 -8.80 -7.01
N SER A 104 5.02 -7.73 -7.75
CA SER A 104 4.55 -7.80 -9.13
C SER A 104 5.59 -8.47 -10.02
N TYR A 105 6.83 -8.00 -9.97
CA TYR A 105 7.93 -8.56 -10.76
C TYR A 105 8.10 -10.05 -10.48
N ASN A 106 8.09 -10.45 -9.20
CA ASN A 106 8.20 -11.87 -8.84
C ASN A 106 7.02 -12.70 -9.37
N ALA A 107 5.79 -12.20 -9.21
CA ALA A 107 4.61 -12.89 -9.74
C ALA A 107 4.72 -13.12 -11.26
N TRP A 108 5.12 -12.09 -12.00
CA TRP A 108 5.27 -12.16 -13.46
C TRP A 108 6.42 -13.07 -13.90
N ILE A 109 7.58 -13.01 -13.25
CA ILE A 109 8.71 -13.87 -13.63
C ILE A 109 8.43 -15.35 -13.35
N GLU A 110 7.79 -15.68 -12.23
CA GLU A 110 7.41 -17.06 -11.90
C GLU A 110 6.33 -17.60 -12.85
N TYR A 111 5.47 -16.73 -13.39
CA TYR A 111 4.53 -17.11 -14.45
C TYR A 111 5.25 -17.37 -15.78
N PHE A 112 6.12 -16.46 -16.21
CA PHE A 112 6.83 -16.62 -17.49
C PHE A 112 7.87 -17.75 -17.50
N THR A 113 8.47 -18.06 -16.35
CA THR A 113 9.42 -19.18 -16.21
C THR A 113 8.74 -20.55 -16.06
N GLY A 114 7.40 -20.59 -15.99
CA GLY A 114 6.62 -21.82 -15.91
C GLY A 114 6.49 -22.41 -14.51
N SER A 115 6.96 -21.71 -13.48
CA SER A 115 6.80 -22.10 -12.08
C SER A 115 5.35 -22.01 -11.60
N LEU A 116 4.57 -21.06 -12.12
CA LEU A 116 3.12 -20.93 -11.87
C LEU A 116 2.33 -21.56 -13.02
N GLN A 117 1.51 -22.57 -12.70
CA GLN A 117 0.70 -23.30 -13.70
C GLN A 117 -0.45 -22.48 -14.29
N ALA A 118 -0.94 -21.47 -13.57
CA ALA A 118 -2.03 -20.61 -13.98
C ALA A 118 -1.76 -19.17 -13.51
N PRO A 119 -2.27 -18.15 -14.22
CA PRO A 119 -2.08 -16.76 -13.82
C PRO A 119 -2.90 -16.44 -12.56
N PRO A 120 -2.28 -16.15 -11.40
CA PRO A 120 -3.02 -15.74 -10.21
C PRO A 120 -3.55 -14.30 -10.37
N ALA A 121 -4.60 -13.95 -9.61
CA ALA A 121 -5.15 -12.60 -9.59
C ALA A 121 -4.11 -11.52 -9.22
N THR A 122 -3.08 -11.90 -8.47
CA THR A 122 -1.96 -11.02 -8.08
C THR A 122 -1.17 -10.47 -9.28
N LEU A 123 -1.15 -11.17 -10.42
CA LEU A 123 -0.53 -10.67 -11.66
C LEU A 123 -1.18 -9.40 -12.20
N ALA A 124 -2.49 -9.23 -11.98
CA ALA A 124 -3.20 -8.01 -12.39
C ALA A 124 -3.24 -6.97 -11.26
N VAL A 125 -3.41 -7.44 -10.02
CA VAL A 125 -3.63 -6.57 -8.86
C VAL A 125 -2.36 -5.83 -8.44
N TYR A 126 -1.19 -6.47 -8.40
CA TYR A 126 0.05 -5.79 -7.97
C TYR A 126 0.53 -4.68 -8.91
N PRO A 127 0.53 -4.85 -10.25
CA PRO A 127 0.80 -3.72 -11.15
C PRO A 127 -0.17 -2.56 -10.94
N ALA A 128 -1.47 -2.83 -10.73
CA ALA A 128 -2.45 -1.78 -10.46
C ALA A 128 -2.13 -1.02 -9.16
N PHE A 129 -1.69 -1.72 -8.12
CA PHE A 129 -1.22 -1.11 -6.87
C PHE A 129 0.03 -0.25 -7.06
N VAL A 130 0.99 -0.69 -7.88
CA VAL A 130 2.17 0.11 -8.24
C VAL A 130 1.74 1.42 -8.91
N LEU A 131 0.83 1.36 -9.89
CA LEU A 131 0.32 2.55 -10.56
C LEU A 131 -0.45 3.47 -9.60
N ALA A 132 -1.24 2.90 -8.68
CA ALA A 132 -1.95 3.65 -7.65
C ALA A 132 -0.99 4.39 -6.70
N GLU A 133 0.10 3.75 -6.29
CA GLU A 133 1.12 4.34 -5.41
C GLU A 133 1.96 5.39 -6.14
N LEU A 134 2.32 5.16 -7.40
CA LEU A 134 2.99 6.17 -8.23
C LEU A 134 2.12 7.41 -8.43
N ARG A 135 0.82 7.23 -8.67
CA ARG A 135 -0.14 8.33 -8.73
C ARG A 135 -0.22 9.08 -7.40
N ALA A 136 -0.28 8.38 -6.28
CA ALA A 136 -0.30 9.00 -4.95
C ALA A 136 0.98 9.82 -4.69
N ALA A 137 2.15 9.25 -4.97
CA ALA A 137 3.44 9.93 -4.78
C ALA A 137 3.59 11.16 -5.70
N SER A 138 3.23 11.04 -6.98
CA SER A 138 3.34 12.12 -7.97
C SER A 138 2.39 13.28 -7.70
N ARG A 139 1.17 13.01 -7.23
CA ARG A 139 0.21 14.06 -6.87
C ARG A 139 0.73 14.98 -5.77
N LEU A 140 1.39 14.40 -4.76
CA LEU A 140 1.91 15.14 -3.61
C LEU A 140 3.11 16.03 -3.98
N ARG A 141 3.82 15.73 -5.08
CA ARG A 141 4.82 16.63 -5.66
C ARG A 141 4.18 17.93 -6.15
N TRP A 142 3.02 17.84 -6.79
CA TRP A 142 2.30 19.01 -7.30
C TRP A 142 1.73 19.88 -6.19
N GLU A 143 1.22 19.27 -5.11
CA GLU A 143 0.72 20.00 -3.94
C GLU A 143 1.79 20.88 -3.27
N ARG A 144 3.08 20.46 -3.28
CA ARG A 144 4.18 21.31 -2.78
C ARG A 144 4.44 22.54 -3.64
N ILE A 145 4.22 22.46 -4.96
CA ILE A 145 4.48 23.56 -5.89
C ILE A 145 3.41 24.65 -5.71
N TYR A 146 2.15 24.27 -5.51
CA TYR A 146 1.06 25.22 -5.28
C TYR A 146 1.05 25.86 -3.89
N ALA A 147 1.66 25.23 -2.88
CA ALA A 147 1.79 25.81 -1.53
C ALA A 147 2.95 26.82 -1.41
N ALA A 148 3.82 26.91 -2.43
CA ALA A 148 4.97 27.81 -2.48
C ALA A 148 4.69 29.10 -3.29
N HIS A 149 3.47 29.26 -3.80
CA HIS A 149 2.95 30.44 -4.48
C HIS A 149 1.76 31.00 -3.71
#